data_AF-A0A084AQM0-F1
#
_entry.id   AF-A0A084AQM0-F1
#
_cell.length_a   1.000
_cell.length_b   1.000
_cell.length_c   1.000
_cell.angle_alpha   90.00
_cell.angle_beta   90.00
_cell.angle_gamma   90.00
#
_symmetry.space_group_name_H-M   'P 1'
#
loop_
_entity.id
_entity.type
_entity.pdbx_description
1 polymer ?
#
loop_
_entity_poly.entity_id
_entity_poly.type
_entity_poly.pdbx_seq_one_letter_code
_entity_poly.pdbx_strand_id
1 'polypeptide(L)'
;MGLRLKRSEKDASFILADGATLSNVIIGKSSGDGVHCKGKCTLNNVWWVDVCEDAATFKMTSGTSTVNGGGAFKAADKVFQFNGRGTLNINDFYVNDYGKLTR
;
A
#
# COMPACT_ATOMS: atom_id res chain seq x y z
N MET A 1 -11.37 -23.10 -7.64
CA MET A 1 -10.92 -22.07 -8.59
C MET A 1 -11.88 -20.88 -8.49
N GLY A 2 -11.64 -19.99 -7.53
CA GLY A 2 -12.52 -18.85 -7.27
C GLY A 2 -12.22 -17.71 -8.25
N LEU A 3 -13.23 -17.18 -8.91
CA LEU A 3 -13.14 -15.96 -9.72
C LEU A 3 -12.60 -14.82 -8.84
N ARG A 4 -11.34 -14.43 -9.06
CA ARG A 4 -10.78 -13.20 -8.48
C ARG A 4 -11.42 -12.04 -9.23
N LEU A 5 -12.52 -11.50 -8.70
CA LEU A 5 -13.10 -10.25 -9.19
C LEU A 5 -11.98 -9.20 -9.16
N LYS A 6 -11.66 -8.58 -10.30
CA LYS A 6 -10.71 -7.46 -10.36
C LYS A 6 -11.26 -6.35 -9.47
N ARG A 7 -10.61 -6.10 -8.34
CA ARG A 7 -10.98 -5.02 -7.42
C ARG A 7 -10.60 -3.69 -8.03
N SER A 8 -11.43 -2.69 -7.77
CA SER A 8 -11.27 -1.34 -8.28
C SER A 8 -10.82 -0.41 -7.16
N GLU A 9 -10.44 0.81 -7.51
CA GLU A 9 -10.11 1.85 -6.53
C GLU A 9 -11.20 2.10 -5.47
N LYS A 10 -12.47 1.77 -5.77
CA LYS A 10 -13.58 1.86 -4.81
C LYS A 10 -13.45 0.87 -3.65
N ASP A 11 -12.62 -0.16 -3.81
CA ASP A 11 -12.37 -1.18 -2.81
C ASP A 11 -11.17 -0.83 -1.93
N ALA A 12 -10.48 0.30 -2.15
CA ALA A 12 -9.38 0.71 -1.26
C ALA A 12 -9.92 1.08 0.13
N SER A 13 -9.20 0.67 1.18
CA SER A 13 -9.51 1.09 2.56
C SER A 13 -9.32 2.59 2.76
N PHE A 14 -8.33 3.17 2.08
CA PHE A 14 -8.07 4.60 2.06
C PHE A 14 -7.71 5.07 0.65
N ILE A 15 -8.24 6.22 0.26
CA ILE A 15 -7.81 6.96 -0.93
C ILE A 15 -7.22 8.28 -0.47
N LEU A 16 -5.93 8.47 -0.70
CA LEU A 16 -5.16 9.63 -0.28
C LEU A 16 -4.95 10.57 -1.47
N ALA A 17 -5.33 11.84 -1.31
CA ALA A 17 -5.03 12.89 -2.28
C ALA A 17 -3.52 13.19 -2.34
N ASP A 18 -3.05 13.92 -3.36
CA ASP A 18 -1.65 14.33 -3.45
C ASP A 18 -1.22 15.15 -2.23
N GLY A 19 -0.08 14.80 -1.64
CA GLY A 19 0.48 15.40 -0.42
C GLY A 19 -0.12 14.88 0.90
N ALA A 20 -1.12 14.01 0.86
CA ALA A 20 -1.77 13.53 2.08
C ALA A 20 -0.87 12.61 2.92
N THR A 21 -1.14 12.57 4.21
CA THR A 21 -0.46 11.70 5.18
C THR A 21 -1.47 10.80 5.89
N LEU A 22 -1.15 9.51 5.99
CA LEU A 22 -1.85 8.55 6.84
C LEU A 22 -0.92 8.16 7.99
N SER A 23 -1.40 8.14 9.22
CA SER A 23 -0.55 7.86 10.39
C SER A 23 -1.25 7.05 11.46
N ASN A 24 -0.52 6.10 12.07
CA ASN A 24 -0.97 5.31 13.22
C ASN A 24 -2.26 4.52 12.95
N VAL A 25 -2.25 3.72 11.89
CA VAL A 25 -3.41 2.93 11.45
C VAL A 25 -3.06 1.46 11.38
N ILE A 26 -3.98 0.61 11.86
CA ILE A 26 -3.94 -0.84 11.66
C ILE A 26 -5.06 -1.21 10.69
N ILE A 27 -4.69 -1.83 9.58
CA ILE A 27 -5.55 -2.29 8.51
C ILE A 27 -5.69 -3.81 8.66
N GLY A 28 -6.93 -4.23 8.99
CA GLY A 28 -7.27 -5.62 9.24
C GLY A 28 -7.42 -6.48 7.98
N LYS A 29 -7.84 -7.72 8.16
CA LYS A 29 -8.13 -8.66 7.06
C LYS A 29 -9.24 -8.14 6.15
N SER A 30 -9.22 -8.61 4.91
CA SER A 30 -10.25 -8.31 3.90
C SER A 30 -10.41 -6.82 3.59
N SER A 31 -9.35 -6.04 3.78
CA SER A 31 -9.26 -4.58 3.59
C SER A 31 -9.27 -4.13 2.12
N GLY A 32 -9.93 -4.90 1.25
CA GLY A 32 -10.08 -4.56 -0.16
C GLY A 32 -8.74 -4.46 -0.89
N ASP A 33 -8.45 -3.30 -1.47
CA ASP A 33 -7.21 -2.99 -2.22
C ASP A 33 -6.28 -2.01 -1.47
N GLY A 34 -6.18 -2.18 -0.15
CA GLY A 34 -5.18 -1.49 0.68
C GLY A 34 -5.35 0.04 0.70
N VAL A 35 -4.24 0.77 0.50
CA VAL A 35 -4.18 2.24 0.46
C VAL A 35 -3.83 2.72 -0.94
N HIS A 36 -4.62 3.63 -1.50
CA HIS A 36 -4.33 4.24 -2.81
C HIS A 36 -3.83 5.67 -2.65
N CYS A 37 -2.58 5.93 -3.03
CA CYS A 37 -2.03 7.27 -3.11
C CYS A 37 -2.21 7.84 -4.53
N LYS A 38 -3.12 8.81 -4.69
CA LYS A 38 -3.43 9.47 -5.97
C LYS A 38 -2.29 10.33 -6.51
N GLY A 39 -1.46 10.85 -5.60
CA GLY A 39 -0.22 11.56 -5.88
C GLY A 39 0.87 11.11 -4.90
N LYS A 40 1.77 12.01 -4.52
CA LYS A 40 2.72 11.77 -3.44
C LYS A 40 1.95 11.56 -2.14
N CYS A 41 2.41 10.66 -1.30
CA CYS A 41 1.82 10.49 0.03
C CYS A 41 2.89 10.10 1.05
N THR A 42 2.54 10.28 2.32
CA THR A 42 3.33 9.78 3.44
C THR A 42 2.53 8.78 4.26
N LEU A 43 3.09 7.60 4.50
CA LEU A 43 2.50 6.57 5.35
C LEU A 43 3.40 6.42 6.58
N ASN A 44 2.93 6.81 7.76
CA ASN A 44 3.70 6.73 9.00
C ASN A 44 3.08 5.70 9.94
N ASN A 45 3.84 4.69 10.36
CA ASN A 45 3.39 3.67 11.31
C ASN A 45 2.04 3.06 10.90
N VAL A 46 1.97 2.57 9.65
CA VAL A 46 0.79 1.90 9.10
C VAL A 46 1.04 0.40 9.05
N TRP A 47 0.08 -0.38 9.55
CA TRP A 47 0.19 -1.83 9.68
C TRP A 47 -0.87 -2.54 8.84
N TRP A 48 -0.45 -3.47 7.99
CA TRP A 48 -1.34 -4.35 7.24
C TRP A 48 -1.22 -5.77 7.78
N VAL A 49 -2.24 -6.21 8.53
CA VAL A 49 -2.23 -7.49 9.24
C VAL A 49 -2.36 -8.69 8.28
N ASP A 50 -2.96 -8.48 7.11
CA ASP A 50 -3.14 -9.49 6.06
C ASP A 50 -3.39 -8.80 4.71
N VAL A 51 -2.36 -8.74 3.86
CA VAL A 51 -2.44 -8.04 2.58
C VAL A 51 -3.25 -8.84 1.57
N CYS A 52 -4.33 -8.24 1.04
CA CYS A 52 -5.22 -8.94 0.12
C CYS A 52 -4.75 -8.94 -1.34
N GLU A 53 -4.51 -7.77 -1.93
CA GLU A 53 -3.99 -7.62 -3.30
C GLU A 53 -2.65 -6.87 -3.32
N ASP A 54 -2.61 -5.69 -2.73
CA ASP A 54 -1.41 -4.99 -2.27
C ASP A 54 -1.71 -4.16 -1.01
N ALA A 55 -0.66 -3.79 -0.29
CA ALA A 55 -0.76 -2.95 0.91
C ALA A 55 -1.01 -1.49 0.51
N ALA A 56 -0.23 -0.99 -0.44
CA ALA A 56 -0.46 0.32 -1.03
C ALA A 56 -0.09 0.40 -2.51
N THR A 57 -0.91 1.13 -3.26
CA THR A 57 -0.68 1.49 -4.66
C THR A 57 -0.33 2.98 -4.78
N PHE A 58 0.81 3.28 -5.41
CA PHE A 58 1.29 4.64 -5.69
C PHE A 58 1.01 5.02 -7.14
N LYS A 59 0.21 6.08 -7.35
CA LYS A 59 -0.23 6.56 -8.66
C LYS A 59 0.37 7.91 -9.06
N MET A 60 1.32 8.43 -8.29
CA MET A 60 2.02 9.67 -8.64
C MET A 60 2.71 9.57 -10.00
N THR A 61 2.81 10.67 -10.73
CA THR A 61 3.47 10.71 -12.04
C THR A 61 4.95 11.09 -11.95
N SER A 62 5.36 11.71 -10.85
CA SER A 62 6.74 12.04 -10.47
C SER A 62 6.82 12.36 -8.98
N GLY A 63 8.03 12.60 -8.46
CA GLY A 63 8.28 12.96 -7.07
C GLY A 63 8.50 11.76 -6.15
N THR A 64 8.35 11.99 -4.85
CA THR A 64 8.70 11.01 -3.81
C THR A 64 7.53 10.80 -2.87
N SER A 65 7.15 9.54 -2.67
CA SER A 65 6.32 9.12 -1.53
C SER A 65 7.20 8.51 -0.44
N THR A 66 6.71 8.45 0.78
CA THR A 66 7.48 7.95 1.92
C THR A 66 6.67 7.00 2.79
N VAL A 67 7.29 5.89 3.18
CA VAL A 67 6.80 4.96 4.19
C VAL A 67 7.79 4.98 5.35
N ASN A 68 7.33 5.36 6.54
CA ASN A 68 8.14 5.42 7.76
C ASN A 68 7.53 4.53 8.84
N GLY A 69 8.24 3.46 9.21
CA GLY A 69 7.75 2.52 10.22
C GLY A 69 6.51 1.74 9.77
N GLY A 70 6.01 0.90 10.67
CA GLY A 70 4.88 0.02 10.39
C GLY A 70 5.31 -1.31 9.76
N GLY A 71 4.35 -2.02 9.18
CA GLY A 71 4.67 -3.30 8.56
C GLY A 71 3.53 -3.97 7.81
N ALA A 72 3.87 -4.99 7.03
CA ALA A 72 2.90 -5.78 6.27
C ALA A 72 3.16 -7.28 6.40
N PHE A 73 2.06 -8.04 6.46
CA PHE A 73 2.06 -9.49 6.56
C PHE A 73 1.26 -10.13 5.41
N LYS A 74 1.68 -11.33 4.97
CA LYS A 74 0.89 -12.23 4.11
C LYS A 74 0.56 -11.66 2.73
N ALA A 75 1.48 -10.92 2.13
CA ALA A 75 1.30 -10.35 0.80
C ALA A 75 1.62 -11.38 -0.29
N ALA A 76 0.61 -12.11 -0.76
CA ALA A 76 0.78 -13.22 -1.70
C ALA A 76 1.54 -12.87 -3.00
N ASP A 77 1.48 -11.61 -3.48
CA ASP A 77 2.27 -11.15 -4.63
C ASP A 77 3.14 -9.94 -4.28
N LYS A 78 2.53 -8.81 -3.91
CA LYS A 78 3.24 -7.53 -3.75
C LYS A 78 2.76 -6.75 -2.53
N VAL A 79 3.69 -6.11 -1.83
CA VAL A 79 3.38 -5.19 -0.73
C VAL A 79 3.06 -3.80 -1.31
N PHE A 80 3.98 -3.23 -2.08
CA PHE A 80 3.79 -1.93 -2.71
C PHE A 80 3.71 -2.05 -4.24
N GLN A 81 2.71 -1.42 -4.84
CA GLN A 81 2.51 -1.39 -6.28
C GLN A 81 2.71 0.02 -6.82
N PHE A 82 3.49 0.14 -7.90
CA PHE A 82 3.58 1.37 -8.69
C PHE A 82 2.67 1.29 -9.91
N ASN A 83 1.68 2.17 -9.96
CA ASN A 83 0.86 2.40 -11.14
C ASN A 83 1.09 3.83 -11.67
N GLY A 84 2.34 4.30 -11.52
CA GLY A 84 2.80 5.65 -11.82
C GLY A 84 4.32 5.67 -11.96
N ARG A 85 4.95 6.83 -11.80
CA ARG A 85 6.42 6.98 -11.80
C ARG A 85 6.88 7.84 -10.63
N GLY A 86 8.09 7.60 -10.16
CA GLY A 86 8.72 8.37 -9.09
C GLY A 86 9.53 7.48 -8.15
N THR A 87 9.78 7.99 -6.95
CA THR A 87 10.57 7.34 -5.91
C THR A 87 9.70 6.99 -4.71
N LEU A 88 9.93 5.84 -4.10
CA LEU A 88 9.39 5.49 -2.79
C LEU A 88 10.54 5.31 -1.81
N ASN A 89 10.54 6.11 -0.75
CA ASN A 89 11.46 5.93 0.37
C ASN A 89 10.80 5.03 1.40
N ILE A 90 11.46 3.93 1.77
CA ILE A 90 10.96 2.97 2.76
C ILE A 90 11.96 2.93 3.91
N ASN A 91 11.55 3.43 5.08
CA ASN A 91 12.38 3.53 6.27
C ASN A 91 11.74 2.73 7.41
N ASP A 92 12.54 1.90 8.10
CA ASP A 92 12.12 1.16 9.31
C ASP A 92 10.84 0.31 9.14
N PHE A 93 10.60 -0.21 7.94
CA PHE A 93 9.40 -0.97 7.61
C PHE A 93 9.63 -2.49 7.75
N TYR A 94 8.74 -3.18 8.45
CA TYR A 94 8.80 -4.62 8.63
C TYR A 94 7.92 -5.38 7.61
N VAL A 95 8.46 -6.43 6.99
CA VAL A 95 7.69 -7.31 6.10
C VAL A 95 7.92 -8.78 6.41
N ASN A 96 6.84 -9.56 6.39
CA ASN A 96 6.89 -11.00 6.59
C ASN A 96 5.88 -11.73 5.71
N ASP A 97 6.26 -12.91 5.19
CA ASP A 97 5.45 -13.74 4.30
C ASP A 97 4.92 -12.95 3.08
N TYR A 98 5.81 -12.61 2.15
CA TYR A 98 5.49 -11.76 1.01
C TYR A 98 6.21 -12.20 -0.27
N GLY A 99 5.58 -11.96 -1.42
CA GLY A 99 6.18 -12.25 -2.72
C GLY A 99 7.24 -11.22 -3.13
N LYS A 100 6.86 -9.94 -3.18
CA LYS A 100 7.72 -8.81 -3.59
C LYS A 100 7.46 -7.61 -2.70
N LEU A 101 8.51 -6.91 -2.32
CA LEU A 101 8.38 -5.67 -1.56
C LEU A 101 7.76 -4.57 -2.44
N THR A 102 8.24 -4.43 -3.68
CA THR A 102 7.76 -3.46 -4.65
C THR A 102 7.59 -4.11 -6.03
N ARG A 103 6.57 -3.70 -6.78
CA ARG A 103 6.47 -3.95 -8.23
C ARG A 103 6.00 -2.72 -8.98
#